data_AF-A0A7R9IA91-F1
#
_entry.id   AF-A0A7R9IA91-F1
#
_cell.length_a   1.000
_cell.length_b   1.000
_cell.length_c   1.000
_cell.angle_alpha   90.00
_cell.angle_beta   90.00
_cell.angle_gamma   90.00
#
_symmetry.space_group_name_H-M   'P 1'
#
loop_
_entity.id
_entity.type
_entity.pdbx_description
1 polymer ?
#
loop_
_entity_poly.entity_id
_entity_poly.type
_entity_poly.pdbx_seq_one_letter_code
_entity_poly.pdbx_strand_id
1 'polypeptide(L)'
;MAYVSCSWGIGSVGYVMMSYGVANSVATLLTSRLVKMVGRTAVMYACVVILTATLVTMLCWDLRAGRDHYVLFVLMTSTGLAGGALLLQVSAMFGVLFLGREEAAYSNLMLWQAVGFVTSYGYSVSLCTDTKIYILLFLLMLGTAGYLRVERELKTCNKTYITRL
;
A
#
# COMPACT_ATOMS: atom_id res chain seq x y z
N MET A 1 11.94 4.53 6.67
CA MET A 1 12.69 4.18 7.90
C MET A 1 13.84 5.13 8.17
N ALA A 2 14.76 5.35 7.21
CA ALA A 2 15.90 6.29 7.39
C ALA A 2 15.48 7.70 7.85
N TYR A 3 14.39 8.26 7.29
CA TYR A 3 13.87 9.58 7.68
C TYR A 3 13.49 9.72 9.16
N VAL A 4 12.92 8.68 9.77
CA VAL A 4 12.46 8.72 11.17
C VAL A 4 13.63 8.60 12.15
N SER A 5 14.61 7.76 11.81
CA SER A 5 15.82 7.58 12.62
C SER A 5 16.68 8.84 12.69
N CYS A 6 16.73 9.64 11.61
CA CYS A 6 17.45 10.92 11.59
C CYS A 6 16.78 12.01 12.45
N SER A 7 15.47 11.93 12.70
CA SER A 7 14.72 12.99 13.41
C SER A 7 14.60 12.78 14.92
N TRP A 8 14.42 11.53 15.35
CA TRP A 8 14.04 11.21 16.74
C TRP A 8 15.04 10.25 17.40
N GLY A 9 16.05 9.77 16.66
CA GLY A 9 16.98 8.78 17.17
C GLY A 9 16.38 7.36 17.22
N ILE A 10 17.26 6.38 17.46
CA ILE A 10 16.99 4.95 17.25
C ILE A 10 16.03 4.36 18.30
N GLY A 11 16.01 4.91 19.52
CA GLY A 11 15.19 4.37 20.62
C GLY A 11 13.67 4.48 20.42
N SER A 12 13.20 5.47 19.66
CA SER A 12 11.76 5.73 19.48
C SER A 12 11.16 5.05 18.25
N VAL A 13 11.99 4.41 17.40
CA VAL A 13 11.51 3.73 16.18
C VAL A 13 10.57 2.58 16.51
N GLY A 14 10.79 1.87 17.62
CA GLY A 14 9.94 0.76 18.06
C GLY A 14 8.50 1.19 18.34
N TYR A 15 8.30 2.31 19.04
CA TYR A 15 6.96 2.83 19.35
C TYR A 15 6.17 3.19 18.10
N VAL A 16 6.84 3.75 17.09
CA VAL A 16 6.23 4.11 15.80
C VAL A 16 5.87 2.87 14.98
N MET A 17 6.65 1.79 15.09
CA MET A 17 6.33 0.51 14.42
C MET A 17 5.15 -0.20 15.07
N MET A 18 4.99 -0.09 16.39
CA MET A 18 3.82 -0.63 17.07
C MET A 18 2.53 0.02 16.58
N SER A 19 2.50 1.35 16.45
CA SER A 19 1.31 2.04 15.95
C SER A 19 1.00 1.73 14.49
N TYR A 20 2.03 1.64 13.65
CA TYR A 20 1.90 1.13 12.29
C TYR A 20 1.25 -0.26 12.26
N GLY A 21 1.70 -1.18 13.13
CA GLY A 21 1.14 -2.53 13.24
C GLY A 21 -0.32 -2.55 13.67
N VAL A 22 -0.67 -1.78 14.71
CA VAL A 22 -2.06 -1.65 15.18
C VAL A 22 -2.96 -1.06 14.08
N ALA A 23 -2.49 -0.01 13.40
CA ALA A 23 -3.23 0.61 12.30
C ALA A 23 -3.50 -0.37 11.15
N ASN A 24 -2.51 -1.19 10.78
CA ASN A 24 -2.66 -2.22 9.77
C ASN A 24 -3.75 -3.25 10.15
N SER A 25 -3.73 -3.72 11.40
CA SER A 25 -4.77 -4.63 11.91
C SER A 25 -6.17 -4.01 11.88
N VAL A 26 -6.30 -2.75 12.29
CA VAL A 26 -7.58 -2.02 12.20
C VAL A 26 -8.02 -1.86 10.75
N ALA A 27 -7.10 -1.53 9.84
CA ALA A 27 -7.40 -1.33 8.44
C ALA A 27 -7.91 -2.59 7.74
N THR A 28 -7.34 -3.76 8.03
CA THR A 28 -7.82 -5.02 7.45
C THR A 28 -9.25 -5.36 7.88
N LEU A 29 -9.59 -5.11 9.15
CA LEU A 29 -10.96 -5.23 9.65
C LEU A 29 -11.91 -4.23 8.98
N LEU A 30 -11.48 -2.96 8.88
CA LEU A 30 -12.28 -1.89 8.30
C LEU A 30 -12.54 -2.13 6.81
N THR A 31 -11.50 -2.53 6.07
CA THR A 31 -11.57 -2.81 4.63
C THR A 31 -12.54 -3.95 4.34
N SER A 32 -12.53 -5.00 5.18
CA SER A 32 -13.47 -6.13 5.07
C SER A 32 -14.94 -5.71 5.21
N ARG A 33 -15.23 -4.62 5.94
CA ARG A 33 -16.57 -4.05 6.08
C ARG A 33 -16.88 -3.01 5.00
N LEU A 34 -15.93 -2.14 4.69
CA LEU A 34 -16.07 -1.08 3.69
C LEU A 34 -16.30 -1.60 2.28
N VAL A 35 -15.65 -2.71 1.90
CA VAL A 35 -15.85 -3.33 0.58
C VAL A 35 -17.30 -3.75 0.36
N LYS A 36 -18.03 -4.12 1.42
CA LYS A 36 -19.46 -4.48 1.33
C LYS A 36 -20.37 -3.28 1.08
N MET A 37 -19.96 -2.07 1.48
CA MET A 37 -20.80 -0.87 1.36
C MET A 37 -20.47 -0.01 0.14
N VAL A 38 -19.18 0.17 -0.19
CA VAL A 38 -18.72 1.18 -1.17
C VAL A 38 -18.23 0.55 -2.48
N GLY A 39 -18.04 -0.78 -2.49
CA GLY A 39 -17.48 -1.50 -3.64
C GLY A 39 -15.95 -1.53 -3.64
N ARG A 40 -15.41 -2.60 -4.25
CA ARG A 40 -13.99 -2.98 -4.18
C ARG A 40 -13.05 -1.93 -4.79
N THR A 41 -13.44 -1.30 -5.90
CA THR A 41 -12.62 -0.34 -6.64
C THR A 41 -12.47 1.00 -5.91
N ALA A 42 -13.55 1.50 -5.33
CA ALA A 42 -13.56 2.80 -4.66
C ALA A 42 -12.63 2.81 -3.44
N VAL A 43 -12.63 1.72 -2.66
CA VAL A 43 -11.73 1.57 -1.51
C VAL A 43 -10.26 1.55 -1.97
N MET A 44 -9.95 0.98 -3.13
CA MET A 44 -8.57 0.90 -3.65
C MET A 44 -8.04 2.29 -3.99
N TYR A 45 -8.85 3.10 -4.67
CA TYR A 45 -8.51 4.49 -4.94
C TYR A 45 -8.34 5.31 -3.66
N ALA A 46 -9.23 5.14 -2.69
CA ALA A 46 -9.11 5.84 -1.41
C ALA A 46 -7.78 5.54 -0.72
N CYS A 47 -7.36 4.28 -0.67
CA CYS A 47 -6.09 3.90 -0.05
C CYS A 47 -4.88 4.43 -0.82
N VAL A 48 -4.91 4.41 -2.15
CA VAL A 48 -3.87 5.03 -3.00
C VAL A 48 -3.76 6.53 -2.73
N VAL A 49 -4.89 7.23 -2.64
CA VAL A 49 -4.92 8.68 -2.37
C VAL A 49 -4.34 8.98 -0.98
N ILE A 50 -4.70 8.22 0.04
CA ILE A 50 -4.14 8.39 1.39
C ILE A 50 -2.63 8.13 1.40
N LEU A 51 -2.19 7.08 0.70
CA LEU A 51 -0.77 6.71 0.64
C LEU A 51 0.06 7.74 -0.14
N THR A 52 -0.43 8.19 -1.30
CA THR A 52 0.20 9.27 -2.08
C THR A 52 0.23 10.58 -1.30
N ALA A 53 -0.87 10.96 -0.63
CA ALA A 53 -0.90 12.14 0.23
C ALA A 53 0.15 12.06 1.34
N THR A 54 0.31 10.90 1.97
CA THR A 54 1.32 10.68 3.02
C THR A 54 2.75 10.74 2.49
N LEU A 55 2.99 10.27 1.26
CA LEU A 55 4.30 10.38 0.59
C LEU A 55 4.61 11.82 0.19
N VAL A 56 3.61 12.55 -0.30
CA VAL A 56 3.74 13.97 -0.67
C VAL A 56 3.95 14.84 0.58
N THR A 57 3.26 14.57 1.69
CA THR A 57 3.52 15.28 2.95
C THR A 57 4.93 15.02 3.46
N MET A 58 5.46 13.80 3.33
CA MET A 58 6.88 13.54 3.62
C MET A 58 7.85 14.28 2.68
N LEU A 59 7.43 14.60 1.45
CA LEU A 59 8.26 15.30 0.46
C LEU A 59 8.23 16.82 0.62
N CYS A 60 7.05 17.39 0.90
CA CYS A 60 6.86 18.83 1.09
C CYS A 60 7.26 19.30 2.48
N TRP A 61 7.16 18.43 3.49
CA TRP A 61 7.55 18.75 4.85
C TRP A 61 9.01 18.41 5.07
N ASP A 62 9.89 19.34 4.67
CA ASP A 62 11.28 19.28 5.07
C ASP A 62 11.32 19.25 6.62
N LEU A 63 11.96 18.22 7.19
CA LEU A 63 12.01 17.94 8.63
C LEU A 63 12.80 19.00 9.44
N ARG A 64 12.90 20.21 8.91
CA ARG A 64 13.63 21.37 9.44
C ARG A 64 12.95 22.00 10.65
N ALA A 65 11.67 21.72 10.91
CA ALA A 65 10.95 22.17 12.09
C ALA A 65 11.00 21.10 13.19
N GLY A 66 12.11 21.05 13.93
CA GLY A 66 12.30 20.14 15.06
C GLY A 66 11.37 20.45 16.23
N ARG A 67 10.14 19.91 16.21
CA ARG A 67 9.34 19.61 17.41
C ARG A 67 8.03 18.81 17.21
N ASP A 68 7.69 18.37 16.00
CA ASP A 68 6.36 17.81 15.72
C ASP A 68 6.32 16.28 15.71
N HIS A 69 6.66 15.72 16.88
CA HIS A 69 6.59 14.31 17.22
C HIS A 69 5.24 13.63 16.86
N TYR A 70 4.14 14.35 17.03
CA TYR A 70 2.80 13.85 16.70
C TYR A 70 2.60 13.59 15.21
N VAL A 71 3.22 14.38 14.33
CA VAL A 71 3.02 14.28 12.88
C VAL A 71 3.61 12.98 12.35
N LEU A 72 4.79 12.57 12.85
CA LEU A 72 5.41 11.29 12.49
C LEU A 72 4.56 10.08 12.88
N PHE A 73 3.88 10.15 14.03
CA PHE A 73 2.97 9.09 14.46
C PHE A 73 1.74 8.99 13.56
N VAL A 74 1.16 10.14 13.20
CA VAL A 74 0.00 10.20 12.28
C VAL A 74 0.38 9.68 10.89
N LEU A 75 1.53 10.10 10.34
CA LEU A 75 2.01 9.64 9.04
C LEU A 75 2.26 8.12 8.99
N MET A 76 2.80 7.55 10.07
CA MET A 76 3.04 6.10 10.13
C MET A 76 1.75 5.32 10.32
N THR A 77 0.83 5.84 11.13
CA THR A 77 -0.50 5.26 11.29
C THR A 77 -1.27 5.30 9.97
N SER A 78 -1.25 6.42 9.23
CA SER A 78 -1.91 6.53 7.93
C SER A 78 -1.28 5.60 6.88
N THR A 79 0.05 5.50 6.86
CA THR A 79 0.77 4.58 5.97
C THR A 79 0.41 3.12 6.27
N GLY A 80 0.36 2.73 7.55
CA GLY A 80 -0.05 1.38 7.96
C GLY A 80 -1.50 1.08 7.61
N LEU A 81 -2.38 2.07 7.77
CA LEU A 81 -3.78 1.94 7.43
C LEU A 81 -3.97 1.71 5.92
N ALA A 82 -3.34 2.55 5.09
CA ALA A 82 -3.45 2.47 3.65
C ALA A 82 -2.74 1.23 3.08
N GLY A 83 -1.53 0.92 3.56
CA GLY A 83 -0.75 -0.23 3.10
C GLY A 83 -1.43 -1.58 3.39
N GLY A 84 -2.01 -1.71 4.58
CA GLY A 84 -2.78 -2.89 4.97
C GLY A 84 -3.99 -3.14 4.09
N ALA A 85 -4.77 -2.08 3.87
CA ALA A 85 -5.95 -2.13 3.03
C ALA A 85 -5.61 -2.47 1.56
N LEU A 86 -4.55 -1.87 1.01
CA LEU A 86 -4.09 -2.16 -0.36
C LEU A 86 -3.68 -3.61 -0.54
N LEU A 87 -2.90 -4.16 0.40
CA LEU A 87 -2.47 -5.56 0.33
C LEU A 87 -3.66 -6.53 0.38
N LEU A 88 -4.62 -6.26 1.27
CA LEU A 88 -5.84 -7.06 1.37
C LEU A 88 -6.64 -7.02 0.07
N GLN A 89 -6.79 -5.84 -0.54
CA GLN A 89 -7.53 -5.69 -1.79
C GLN A 89 -6.87 -6.37 -2.97
N VAL A 90 -5.55 -6.28 -3.11
CA VAL A 90 -4.82 -6.97 -4.17
C VAL A 90 -4.94 -8.48 -3.98
N SER A 91 -4.81 -8.97 -2.75
CA SER A 91 -4.99 -10.40 -2.45
C SER A 91 -6.41 -10.89 -2.79
N ALA A 92 -7.43 -10.10 -2.46
CA ALA A 92 -8.82 -10.42 -2.80
C ALA A 92 -9.08 -10.39 -4.32
N MET A 93 -8.38 -9.53 -5.07
CA MET A 93 -8.47 -9.50 -6.53
C MET A 93 -7.92 -10.77 -7.17
N PHE A 94 -6.75 -11.22 -6.75
CA PHE A 94 -6.15 -12.45 -7.27
C PHE A 94 -7.01 -13.69 -6.97
N GLY A 95 -7.70 -13.72 -5.82
CA GLY A 95 -8.65 -14.79 -5.50
C GLY A 95 -9.84 -14.85 -6.46
N VAL A 96 -10.42 -13.69 -6.82
CA VAL A 96 -11.56 -13.66 -7.76
C VAL A 96 -11.13 -13.92 -9.21
N LEU A 97 -9.90 -13.57 -9.59
CA LEU A 97 -9.42 -13.71 -10.97
C LEU A 97 -9.09 -15.17 -11.35
N PHE A 98 -8.70 -16.02 -10.40
CA PHE A 98 -8.23 -17.39 -10.66
C PHE A 98 -8.95 -18.46 -9.82
N LEU A 99 -10.28 -18.54 -9.96
CA LEU A 99 -11.09 -19.60 -9.36
C LEU A 99 -10.55 -20.99 -9.75
N GLY A 100 -10.17 -21.79 -8.75
CA GLY A 100 -9.66 -23.16 -8.93
C GLY A 100 -8.14 -23.30 -9.16
N ARG A 101 -7.38 -22.21 -9.31
CA ARG A 101 -5.89 -22.21 -9.34
C ARG A 101 -5.31 -21.17 -8.39
N GLU A 102 -5.98 -20.96 -7.27
CA GLU A 102 -5.71 -19.90 -6.29
C GLU A 102 -4.32 -20.04 -5.66
N GLU A 103 -3.89 -21.27 -5.38
CA GLU A 103 -2.60 -21.55 -4.74
C GLU A 103 -1.41 -21.09 -5.59
N ALA A 104 -1.47 -21.29 -6.91
CA ALA A 104 -0.42 -20.87 -7.83
C ALA A 104 -0.36 -19.34 -7.96
N ALA A 105 -1.53 -18.68 -8.01
CA ALA A 105 -1.60 -17.22 -8.08
C ALA A 105 -1.10 -16.57 -6.78
N TYR A 106 -1.48 -17.11 -5.62
CA TYR A 106 -1.05 -16.62 -4.33
C TYR A 106 0.45 -16.82 -4.10
N SER A 107 0.99 -17.97 -4.52
CA SER A 107 2.43 -18.24 -4.47
C SER A 107 3.22 -17.20 -5.28
N ASN A 108 2.74 -16.83 -6.47
CA ASN A 108 3.38 -15.82 -7.31
C ASN A 108 3.27 -14.40 -6.70
N LEU A 109 2.14 -14.06 -6.06
CA LEU A 109 1.96 -12.80 -5.35
C LEU A 109 2.98 -12.66 -4.21
N MET A 110 3.12 -13.69 -3.38
CA MET A 110 4.06 -13.68 -2.26
C MET A 110 5.51 -13.62 -2.73
N LEU A 111 5.83 -14.29 -3.84
CA LEU A 111 7.15 -14.22 -4.46
C LEU A 111 7.45 -12.79 -4.92
N TRP A 112 6.51 -12.13 -5.60
CA TRP A 112 6.68 -10.73 -6.01
C TRP A 112 6.80 -9.79 -4.82
N GLN A 113 6.03 -10.01 -3.76
CA GLN A 113 6.13 -9.25 -2.52
C GLN A 113 7.50 -9.41 -1.86
N ALA A 114 8.03 -10.64 -1.81
CA ALA A 114 9.36 -10.92 -1.29
C ALA A 114 10.44 -10.24 -2.12
N VAL A 115 10.35 -10.28 -3.45
CA VAL A 115 11.25 -9.56 -4.36
C VAL A 115 11.24 -8.07 -4.06
N GLY A 116 10.08 -7.48 -3.81
CA GLY A 116 9.95 -6.07 -3.39
C GLY A 116 10.70 -5.75 -2.09
N PHE A 117 10.57 -6.61 -1.06
CA PHE A 117 11.29 -6.42 0.20
C PHE A 117 12.81 -6.56 0.05
N VAL A 118 13.26 -7.59 -0.68
CA VAL A 118 14.69 -7.81 -0.96
C VAL A 118 15.28 -6.62 -1.73
N THR A 119 14.57 -6.15 -2.76
CA THR A 119 14.96 -5.00 -3.57
C THR A 119 15.04 -3.74 -2.71
N SER A 120 14.05 -3.49 -1.85
CA SER A 120 14.05 -2.34 -0.94
C SER A 120 15.19 -2.40 0.09
N TYR A 121 15.59 -3.60 0.53
CA TYR A 121 16.70 -3.78 1.46
C TYR A 121 18.04 -3.55 0.76
N GLY A 122 18.23 -4.10 -0.44
CA GLY A 122 19.45 -3.91 -1.24
C GLY A 122 19.72 -2.45 -1.58
N TYR A 123 18.68 -1.69 -1.96
CA TYR A 123 18.83 -0.26 -2.23
C TYR A 123 19.01 0.61 -0.98
N SER A 124 18.82 0.07 0.23
CA SER A 124 18.85 0.85 1.47
C SER A 124 20.24 1.41 1.82
N VAL A 125 21.32 0.87 1.24
CA VAL A 125 22.70 1.27 1.53
C VAL A 125 23.26 2.23 0.46
N SER A 126 22.65 2.29 -0.73
CA SER A 126 23.28 2.95 -1.90
C SER A 126 22.58 4.21 -2.42
N LEU A 127 21.32 4.50 -2.07
CA LEU A 127 20.57 5.62 -2.68
C LEU A 127 20.22 6.74 -1.70
N CYS A 128 20.35 7.97 -2.21
CA CYS A 128 19.86 9.19 -1.56
C CYS A 128 18.33 9.13 -1.36
N THR A 129 17.84 9.72 -0.27
CA THR A 129 16.47 9.54 0.21
C THR A 129 15.40 10.02 -0.76
N ASP A 130 15.70 11.03 -1.58
CA ASP A 130 14.78 11.59 -2.56
C ASP A 130 14.45 10.60 -3.68
N THR A 131 15.46 9.94 -4.25
CA THR A 131 15.27 8.99 -5.36
C THR A 131 14.39 7.82 -4.93
N LYS A 132 14.50 7.39 -3.67
CA LYS A 132 13.69 6.32 -3.11
C LYS A 132 12.19 6.66 -3.12
N ILE A 133 11.81 7.90 -2.81
CA ILE A 133 10.41 8.31 -2.77
C ILE A 133 9.83 8.43 -4.19
N TYR A 134 10.61 8.94 -5.16
CA TYR A 134 10.22 8.97 -6.57
C TYR A 134 9.97 7.58 -7.15
N ILE A 135 10.84 6.60 -6.86
CA ILE A 135 10.66 5.21 -7.29
C ILE A 135 9.38 4.63 -6.69
N LEU A 136 9.11 4.90 -5.41
CA LEU A 136 7.92 4.40 -4.73
C LEU A 136 6.63 4.98 -5.33
N LEU A 137 6.61 6.28 -5.63
CA LEU A 137 5.50 6.94 -6.32
C LEU A 137 5.26 6.34 -7.71
N PHE A 138 6.34 6.12 -8.46
CA PHE A 138 6.23 5.52 -9.80
C PHE A 138 5.66 4.10 -9.76
N LEU A 139 6.14 3.26 -8.84
CA LEU A 139 5.57 1.91 -8.64
C LEU A 139 4.10 1.96 -8.22
N LEU A 140 3.71 2.94 -7.41
CA LEU A 140 2.32 3.10 -6.99
C LEU A 140 1.40 3.42 -8.18
N MET A 141 1.85 4.32 -9.06
CA MET A 141 1.12 4.69 -10.27
C MET A 141 1.03 3.52 -11.25
N LEU A 142 2.10 2.76 -11.42
CA LEU A 142 2.08 1.53 -12.22
C LEU A 142 1.10 0.49 -11.65
N GLY A 143 1.10 0.29 -10.34
CA GLY A 143 0.19 -0.63 -9.66
C GLY A 143 -1.28 -0.25 -9.86
N THR A 144 -1.60 1.04 -9.74
CA THR A 144 -2.98 1.52 -9.97
C THR A 144 -3.41 1.44 -11.42
N ALA A 145 -2.52 1.75 -12.37
CA ALA A 145 -2.79 1.60 -13.80
C ALA A 145 -3.05 0.12 -14.17
N GLY A 146 -2.26 -0.81 -13.60
CA GLY A 146 -2.47 -2.25 -13.77
C GLY A 146 -3.83 -2.69 -13.23
N TYR A 147 -4.20 -2.25 -12.03
CA TYR A 147 -5.50 -2.55 -11.41
C TYR A 147 -6.67 -2.04 -12.26
N LEU A 148 -6.58 -0.79 -12.74
CA LEU A 148 -7.55 -0.18 -13.66
C LEU A 148 -7.77 -1.01 -14.91
N ARG A 149 -6.68 -1.52 -15.50
CA ARG A 149 -6.73 -2.33 -16.72
C ARG A 149 -7.47 -3.64 -16.45
N VAL A 150 -7.07 -4.37 -15.41
CA VAL A 150 -7.71 -5.64 -15.03
C VAL A 150 -9.20 -5.47 -14.72
N GLU A 151 -9.57 -4.41 -14.01
CA GLU A 151 -10.96 -4.12 -13.68
C GLU A 151 -11.82 -3.83 -14.94
N ARG A 152 -11.25 -3.14 -15.95
CA ARG A 152 -11.93 -2.91 -17.23
C ARG A 152 -12.18 -4.21 -17.99
N GLU A 153 -11.19 -5.10 -18.03
CA GLU A 153 -11.34 -6.41 -18.65
C GLU A 153 -12.39 -7.27 -17.92
N LEU A 154 -12.38 -7.28 -16.58
CA LEU A 154 -13.35 -8.00 -15.75
C LEU A 154 -14.78 -7.53 -16.00
N LYS A 155 -15.01 -6.21 -16.08
CA LYS A 155 -16.33 -5.65 -16.40
C LYS A 155 -16.81 -6.06 -17.79
N THR A 156 -15.89 -6.16 -18.75
CA THR A 156 -16.19 -6.57 -20.13
C THR A 156 -16.53 -8.06 -20.22
N CYS A 157 -15.80 -8.90 -19.48
CA CYS A 157 -16.05 -10.34 -19.41
C CYS A 157 -17.40 -10.66 -18.72
N ASN A 158 -17.70 -10.00 -17.60
CA ASN A 158 -18.98 -10.18 -16.91
C ASN A 158 -20.18 -9.77 -17.80
N LYS A 159 -20.03 -8.69 -18.57
CA LYS A 159 -21.05 -8.25 -19.53
C LYS A 159 -21.26 -9.28 -20.64
N THR A 160 -20.18 -9.90 -21.12
CA THR A 160 -20.25 -10.97 -22.13
C THR A 160 -20.91 -12.24 -21.60
N TYR A 161 -20.69 -12.60 -20.33
CA TYR A 161 -21.34 -13.77 -19.71
C TYR A 161 -22.86 -13.60 -19.57
N ILE A 162 -23.32 -12.40 -19.18
CA ILE A 162 -24.76 -12.09 -19.04
C ILE A 162 -25.47 -12.03 -20.41
N THR A 163 -24.75 -11.73 -21.50
CA THR A 163 -25.33 -11.62 -22.86
C THR A 163 -25.39 -12.98 -23.58
N ARG A 164 -24.81 -14.05 -23.02
CA ARG A 164 -24.87 -15.42 -23.55
C ARG A 164 -25.93 -16.31 -22.87
N LEU A 165 -26.74 -15.74 -21.98
CA LEU A 165 -27.94 -16.32 -21.38
C LEU A 165 -29.17 -15.65 -22.00
#